data_AF-V5HVG1-F1
#
_entry.id   AF-V5HVG1-F1
#
_cell.length_a   1.000
_cell.length_b   1.000
_cell.length_c   1.000
_cell.angle_alpha   90.00
_cell.angle_beta   90.00
_cell.angle_gamma   90.00
#
_symmetry.space_group_name_H-M   'P 1'
#
loop_
_entity.id
_entity.type
_entity.pdbx_description
1 polymer ?
#
loop_
_entity_poly.entity_id
_entity_poly.type
_entity_poly.pdbx_seq_one_letter_code
_entity_poly.pdbx_strand_id
1 'polypeptide(L)'
;MGGDCYLAYIHRYELSLFVVITSFIFAFFVVMVFVLRAQEALARCFNLPLSLLVSDSFIALFYLIVCLLEFTAYCPDPDDNASTKVAGVFGMFSMMCFVVSSYFSYKMFQEERLPTAPPPGLRSVVPVVVSK
;
A
#
# COMPACT_ATOMS: atom_id res chain seq x y z
N MET A 1 22.11 19.39 -28.44
CA MET A 1 21.47 19.88 -27.20
C MET A 1 20.33 18.98 -26.67
N GLY A 2 20.06 17.80 -27.26
CA GLY A 2 18.98 16.90 -26.79
C GLY A 2 19.39 15.73 -25.87
N GLY A 3 20.69 15.43 -25.71
CA GLY A 3 21.16 14.25 -24.98
C GLY A 3 20.89 14.27 -23.47
N ASP A 4 21.08 15.43 -22.82
CA ASP A 4 20.95 15.54 -21.36
C ASP A 4 19.49 15.47 -20.88
N CYS A 5 18.55 16.00 -21.67
CA CYS A 5 17.13 15.92 -21.36
C CYS A 5 16.62 14.47 -21.46
N TYR A 6 17.02 13.77 -22.53
CA TYR A 6 16.66 12.37 -22.76
C TYR A 6 17.23 11.44 -21.68
N LEU A 7 18.47 11.68 -21.24
CA LEU A 7 19.08 10.90 -20.15
C LEU A 7 18.33 11.08 -18.82
N ALA A 8 17.99 12.33 -18.47
CA ALA A 8 17.21 12.63 -17.27
C ALA A 8 15.77 12.07 -17.34
N TYR A 9 15.20 11.98 -18.55
CA TYR A 9 13.90 11.37 -18.81
C TYR A 9 13.94 9.85 -18.55
N ILE A 10 14.95 9.15 -19.09
CA ILE A 10 15.13 7.71 -18.88
C ILE A 10 15.24 7.35 -17.41
N HIS A 11 16.09 8.06 -16.65
CA HIS A 11 16.29 7.70 -15.23
C HIS A 11 15.03 7.86 -14.38
N ARG A 12 14.15 8.81 -14.71
CA ARG A 12 12.85 8.93 -14.04
C ARG A 12 11.94 7.74 -14.37
N TYR A 13 11.94 7.33 -15.64
CA TYR A 13 11.17 6.18 -16.10
C TYR A 13 11.68 4.86 -15.52
N GLU A 14 12.99 4.68 -15.34
CA GLU A 14 13.57 3.51 -14.66
C GLU A 14 13.10 3.39 -13.21
N LEU A 15 13.08 4.51 -12.47
CA LEU A 15 12.55 4.53 -11.11
C LEU A 15 11.05 4.19 -11.07
N SER A 16 10.29 4.77 -11.99
CA SER A 16 8.86 4.51 -12.16
C SER A 16 8.59 3.02 -12.39
N LEU A 17 9.29 2.41 -13.35
CA LEU A 17 9.21 0.98 -13.63
C LEU A 17 9.62 0.13 -12.42
N PHE A 18 10.68 0.50 -11.71
CA PHE A 18 11.10 -0.22 -10.51
C PHE A 18 10.00 -0.24 -9.44
N VAL A 19 9.36 0.90 -9.16
CA VAL A 19 8.25 0.98 -8.19
C VAL A 19 7.04 0.16 -8.67
N VAL A 20 6.70 0.22 -9.95
CA VAL A 20 5.58 -0.56 -10.52
C VAL A 20 5.84 -2.05 -10.41
N ILE A 21 7.01 -2.53 -10.82
CA ILE A 21 7.35 -3.96 -10.81
C ILE A 21 7.42 -4.49 -9.37
N THR A 22 8.10 -3.78 -8.47
CA THR A 22 8.25 -4.20 -7.07
C THR A 22 6.91 -4.23 -6.34
N SER A 23 6.08 -3.21 -6.51
CA SER A 23 4.74 -3.16 -5.92
C SER A 23 3.80 -4.22 -6.51
N PHE A 24 3.91 -4.54 -7.80
CA PHE A 24 3.15 -5.61 -8.43
C PHE A 24 3.52 -6.98 -7.85
N ILE A 25 4.82 -7.28 -7.74
CA ILE A 25 5.32 -8.53 -7.13
C ILE A 25 4.86 -8.62 -5.68
N PHE A 26 4.95 -7.52 -4.93
CA PHE A 26 4.49 -7.47 -3.55
C PHE A 26 2.99 -7.71 -3.42
N ALA A 27 2.15 -7.01 -4.20
CA ALA A 27 0.71 -7.20 -4.20
C ALA A 27 0.33 -8.64 -4.59
N PHE A 28 1.01 -9.21 -5.58
CA PHE A 28 0.84 -10.61 -5.96
C PHE A 28 1.17 -11.58 -4.81
N PHE A 29 2.27 -11.34 -4.10
CA PHE A 29 2.63 -12.13 -2.92
C PHE A 29 1.56 -12.03 -1.82
N VAL A 30 1.09 -10.81 -1.54
CA VAL A 30 0.02 -10.57 -0.56
C VAL A 30 -1.25 -11.34 -0.95
N VAL A 31 -1.70 -11.23 -2.20
CA VAL A 31 -2.86 -11.99 -2.70
C VAL A 31 -2.67 -13.48 -2.52
N MET A 32 -1.49 -14.04 -2.83
CA MET A 32 -1.19 -15.45 -2.63
C MET A 32 -1.28 -15.88 -1.15
N VAL A 33 -0.79 -15.06 -0.23
CA VAL A 33 -0.90 -15.32 1.21
C VAL A 33 -2.36 -15.37 1.66
N PHE A 34 -3.21 -14.46 1.17
CA PHE A 34 -4.65 -14.46 1.46
C PHE A 34 -5.38 -15.66 0.83
N VAL A 35 -5.11 -15.98 -0.44
CA VAL A 35 -5.74 -17.10 -1.17
C VAL A 35 -5.40 -18.45 -0.54
N LEU A 36 -4.14 -18.67 -0.19
CA LEU A 36 -3.68 -19.91 0.44
C LEU A 36 -4.07 -20.03 1.92
N ARG A 37 -4.75 -19.02 2.48
CA ARG A 37 -5.03 -18.89 3.93
C ARG A 37 -3.79 -19.08 4.81
N ALA A 38 -2.62 -18.72 4.29
CA ALA A 38 -1.35 -18.78 5.03
C ALA A 38 -1.25 -17.70 6.13
N GLN A 39 -2.31 -16.89 6.29
CA GLN A 39 -2.50 -15.88 7.32
C GLN A 39 -2.21 -16.43 8.72
N GLU A 40 -2.75 -17.61 9.05
CA GLU A 40 -2.62 -18.22 10.37
C GLU A 40 -1.19 -18.68 10.67
N ALA A 41 -0.46 -19.14 9.64
CA ALA A 41 0.94 -19.52 9.76
C ALA A 41 1.86 -18.30 9.91
N LEU A 42 1.60 -17.23 9.13
CA LEU A 42 2.38 -15.99 9.19
C LEU A 42 2.11 -15.18 10.46
N ALA A 43 0.86 -15.13 10.93
CA ALA A 43 0.47 -14.43 12.16
C ALA A 43 1.18 -14.99 13.40
N ARG A 44 1.62 -16.25 13.36
CA ARG A 44 2.43 -16.86 14.42
C ARG A 44 3.86 -16.31 14.48
N CYS A 45 4.38 -15.80 13.37
CA CYS A 45 5.76 -15.29 13.27
C CYS A 45 5.82 -13.76 13.42
N PHE A 46 4.83 -13.02 12.92
CA PHE A 46 4.82 -11.55 13.00
C PHE A 46 3.39 -10.99 12.93
N ASN A 47 3.23 -9.74 13.40
CA ASN A 47 1.98 -8.98 13.29
C ASN A 47 1.69 -8.65 11.81
N LEU A 48 0.99 -9.58 11.15
CA LEU A 48 0.62 -9.52 9.73
C LEU A 48 -0.08 -8.21 9.34
N PRO A 49 -1.12 -7.72 10.05
CA PRO A 49 -1.81 -6.49 9.65
C PRO A 49 -0.94 -5.24 9.82
N LEU A 50 -0.06 -5.20 10.81
CA LEU A 50 0.90 -4.09 10.97
C LEU A 50 1.95 -4.09 9.85
N SER A 51 2.45 -5.26 9.46
CA SER A 51 3.41 -5.39 8.37
C SER A 51 2.81 -4.96 7.03
N LEU A 52 1.59 -5.39 6.73
CA LEU A 52 0.82 -4.96 5.56
C LEU A 52 0.58 -3.45 5.56
N LEU A 53 0.15 -2.89 6.69
CA LEU A 53 -0.08 -1.46 6.83
C LEU A 53 1.18 -0.66 6.49
N VAL A 54 2.32 -1.03 7.09
CA VAL A 54 3.59 -0.33 6.90
C VAL A 54 4.05 -0.44 5.44
N SER A 55 4.05 -1.65 4.88
CA SER A 55 4.48 -1.88 3.48
C SER A 55 3.59 -1.17 2.47
N ASP A 56 2.27 -1.25 2.59
CA ASP A 56 1.32 -0.55 1.71
C ASP A 56 1.49 0.97 1.79
N SER A 57 1.74 1.51 3.00
CA SER A 57 1.98 2.95 3.18
C SER A 57 3.28 3.42 2.51
N PHE A 58 4.36 2.62 2.59
CA PHE A 58 5.61 2.92 1.89
C PHE A 58 5.43 2.86 0.37
N ILE A 59 4.71 1.85 -0.14
CA ILE A 59 4.41 1.73 -1.57
C ILE A 59 3.58 2.93 -2.04
N ALA A 60 2.56 3.34 -1.29
CA ALA A 60 1.79 4.54 -1.61
C ALA A 60 2.68 5.80 -1.67
N LEU A 61 3.61 5.97 -0.73
CA LEU A 61 4.56 7.08 -0.75
C LEU A 61 5.49 7.03 -1.97
N PHE A 62 5.98 5.86 -2.36
CA PHE A 62 6.79 5.71 -3.57
C PHE A 62 6.00 6.06 -4.83
N TYR A 63 4.74 5.62 -4.93
CA TYR A 63 3.87 6.03 -6.03
C TYR A 63 3.64 7.53 -6.07
N LEU A 64 3.48 8.20 -4.92
CA LEU A 64 3.38 9.66 -4.87
C LEU A 64 4.64 10.33 -5.44
N ILE A 65 5.83 9.86 -5.07
CA ILE A 65 7.09 10.39 -5.60
C ILE A 65 7.18 10.19 -7.12
N VAL A 66 6.85 8.99 -7.60
CA VAL A 66 6.82 8.69 -9.04
C VAL A 66 5.84 9.61 -9.78
N CYS A 67 4.63 9.81 -9.25
CA CYS A 67 3.65 10.72 -9.87
C CYS A 67 4.20 12.14 -10.01
N LEU A 68 4.86 12.67 -8.97
CA LEU A 68 5.48 14.00 -9.04
C LEU A 68 6.60 14.04 -10.10
N LEU A 69 7.42 13.01 -10.21
CA LEU A 69 8.48 12.94 -11.22
C LEU A 69 7.93 12.87 -12.66
N GLU A 70 6.87 12.09 -12.87
CA GLU A 70 6.17 11.93 -14.16
C GLU A 70 5.46 13.23 -14.58
N PHE A 71 4.82 13.93 -13.63
CA PHE A 71 4.19 15.24 -13.89
C PHE A 71 5.21 16.36 -14.13
N THR A 72 6.38 16.29 -13.51
CA THR A 72 7.46 17.27 -13.72
C THR A 72 8.42 16.91 -14.87
N ALA A 73 8.25 15.75 -15.51
CA ALA A 73 8.97 15.40 -16.72
C ALA A 73 8.51 16.26 -17.90
N TYR A 74 9.46 16.95 -18.52
CA TYR A 74 9.23 17.76 -19.71
C TYR A 74 10.48 17.70 -20.59
N CYS A 75 10.31 17.26 -21.83
CA CYS A 75 11.35 17.29 -22.85
C CYS A 75 10.80 18.01 -24.10
N PRO A 76 11.64 18.70 -24.90
CA PRO A 76 11.15 19.47 -26.04
C PRO A 76 10.54 18.61 -27.16
N ASP A 77 10.77 17.29 -27.16
CA ASP A 77 10.09 16.37 -28.08
C ASP A 77 8.66 16.07 -27.60
N PRO A 78 7.63 16.40 -28.39
CA PRO A 78 6.23 16.38 -27.94
C PRO A 78 5.67 14.96 -27.75
N ASP A 79 6.18 13.96 -28.48
CA ASP A 79 5.62 12.61 -28.49
C ASP A 79 5.89 11.85 -27.17
N ASP A 80 7.03 12.10 -26.52
CA ASP A 80 7.41 11.41 -25.29
C ASP A 80 6.65 11.95 -24.07
N ASN A 81 6.33 13.25 -24.05
CA ASN A 81 5.69 13.92 -22.90
C ASN A 81 4.29 13.38 -22.57
N ALA A 82 3.52 12.98 -23.59
CA ALA A 82 2.17 12.47 -23.37
C ALA A 82 2.18 11.16 -22.57
N SER A 83 3.13 10.27 -22.90
CA SER A 83 3.27 8.95 -22.25
C SER A 83 3.58 9.07 -20.75
N THR A 84 4.48 9.97 -20.37
CA THR A 84 4.90 10.27 -18.99
C THR A 84 3.71 10.80 -18.18
N LYS A 85 2.92 11.71 -18.76
CA LYS A 85 1.74 12.26 -18.08
C LYS A 85 0.68 11.21 -17.82
N VAL A 86 0.44 10.31 -18.78
CA VAL A 86 -0.48 9.19 -18.61
C VAL A 86 0.04 8.21 -17.55
N ALA A 87 1.34 7.89 -17.54
CA ALA A 87 1.97 7.06 -16.51
C ALA A 87 1.79 7.67 -15.11
N GLY A 88 1.99 8.99 -14.96
CA GLY A 88 1.73 9.71 -13.72
C GLY A 88 0.29 9.61 -13.23
N VAL A 89 -0.70 9.68 -14.15
CA VAL A 89 -2.12 9.48 -13.80
C VAL A 89 -2.39 8.06 -13.32
N PHE A 90 -1.86 7.04 -14.00
CA PHE A 90 -1.98 5.65 -13.52
C PHE A 90 -1.28 5.43 -12.18
N GLY A 91 -0.13 6.06 -11.96
CA GLY A 91 0.55 6.07 -10.67
C GLY A 91 -0.33 6.63 -9.55
N MET A 92 -1.11 7.69 -9.83
CA MET A 92 -2.04 8.29 -8.85
C MET A 92 -3.16 7.31 -8.49
N PHE A 93 -3.71 6.59 -9.47
CA PHE A 93 -4.69 5.54 -9.21
C PHE A 93 -4.08 4.41 -8.37
N SER A 94 -2.88 3.94 -8.70
CA SER A 94 -2.16 2.94 -7.91
C SER A 94 -1.92 3.40 -6.48
N MET A 95 -1.47 4.64 -6.28
CA MET A 95 -1.30 5.25 -4.96
C MET A 95 -2.59 5.16 -4.15
N MET A 96 -3.73 5.56 -4.73
CA MET A 96 -5.02 5.51 -4.05
C MET A 96 -5.42 4.09 -3.67
N CYS A 97 -5.17 3.11 -4.53
CA CYS A 97 -5.39 1.70 -4.21
C CYS A 97 -4.58 1.25 -2.98
N PHE A 98 -3.29 1.61 -2.91
CA PHE A 98 -2.44 1.27 -1.75
C PHE A 98 -2.85 2.04 -0.49
N VAL A 99 -3.32 3.29 -0.60
CA VAL A 99 -3.89 4.02 0.54
C VAL A 99 -5.13 3.29 1.07
N VAL A 100 -6.06 2.87 0.20
CA VAL A 100 -7.25 2.11 0.60
C VAL A 100 -6.86 0.77 1.22
N SER A 101 -5.89 0.06 0.64
CA SER A 101 -5.36 -1.20 1.20
C SER A 101 -4.77 -1.00 2.60
N SER A 102 -3.97 0.06 2.78
CA SER A 102 -3.41 0.42 4.09
C SER A 102 -4.52 0.75 5.10
N TYR A 103 -5.59 1.42 4.68
CA TYR A 103 -6.72 1.72 5.56
C TYR A 103 -7.43 0.45 6.05
N PHE A 104 -7.66 -0.53 5.17
CA PHE A 104 -8.22 -1.82 5.57
C PHE A 104 -7.29 -2.56 6.53
N SER A 105 -5.97 -2.55 6.27
CA SER A 105 -4.98 -3.14 7.17
C SER A 105 -4.96 -2.45 8.55
N TYR A 106 -5.14 -1.13 8.59
CA TYR A 106 -5.26 -0.36 9.83
C TYR A 106 -6.51 -0.76 10.62
N LYS A 107 -7.65 -0.90 9.94
CA LYS A 107 -8.90 -1.36 10.56
C LYS A 107 -8.76 -2.76 11.16
N MET A 108 -8.18 -3.68 10.40
CA MET A 108 -7.88 -5.04 10.87
C MET A 108 -6.96 -5.02 12.11
N PHE A 109 -5.92 -4.19 12.09
CA PHE A 109 -5.03 -4.01 13.25
C PHE A 109 -5.75 -3.40 14.47
N GLN A 110 -6.67 -2.46 14.26
CA GLN A 110 -7.48 -1.89 15.34
C GLN A 110 -8.40 -2.94 15.97
N GLU A 111 -9.07 -3.77 15.18
CA GLU A 111 -9.96 -4.83 15.66
C GLU A 111 -9.21 -5.88 16.49
N GLU A 112 -7.98 -6.22 16.10
CA GLU A 112 -7.13 -7.16 16.85
C GLU A 112 -6.66 -6.59 18.20
N ARG A 113 -6.47 -5.27 18.29
CA ARG A 113 -6.03 -4.55 19.51
C ARG A 113 -7.17 -4.20 20.46
N LEU A 114 -8.34 -3.91 19.92
CA LEU A 114 -9.55 -3.56 20.65
C LEU A 114 -10.61 -4.59 20.30
N PRO A 115 -10.71 -5.71 21.03
CA PRO A 115 -11.89 -6.56 20.92
C PRO A 115 -13.08 -5.64 21.21
N THR A 116 -13.85 -5.32 20.16
CA THR A 116 -15.02 -4.45 20.28
C THR A 116 -15.83 -4.91 21.47
N ALA A 117 -16.16 -3.95 22.32
CA ALA A 117 -17.04 -4.13 23.47
C ALA A 117 -18.17 -5.11 23.13
N PRO A 118 -18.60 -5.96 24.07
CA PRO A 118 -19.66 -6.93 23.82
C PRO A 118 -20.84 -6.21 23.15
N PRO A 119 -21.54 -6.87 22.21
CA PRO A 119 -22.66 -6.28 21.49
C PRO A 119 -23.61 -5.60 22.48
N PRO A 120 -24.21 -4.45 22.13
CA PRO A 120 -25.13 -3.75 23.00
C PRO A 120 -26.36 -4.65 23.25
N GLY A 121 -26.27 -5.47 24.29
CA GLY A 121 -27.22 -6.57 24.52
C GLY A 121 -26.81 -7.58 25.61
N LEU A 122 -25.54 -7.71 25.99
CA LEU A 122 -25.15 -8.53 27.15
C LEU A 122 -24.61 -7.67 28.30
N ARG A 123 -25.52 -7.03 29.04
CA ARG A 123 -25.29 -6.67 30.44
C ARG A 123 -26.00 -7.68 31.35
N SER A 124 -25.33 -8.02 32.45
CA SER A 124 -25.65 -9.04 33.46
C SER A 124 -25.25 -10.46 33.03
N VAL A 125 -24.47 -11.21 33.82
CA VAL A 125 -24.48 -11.34 35.27
C VAL A 125 -23.04 -11.48 35.79
N VAL A 126 -22.65 -10.60 36.71
CA VAL A 126 -21.52 -10.85 37.62
C VAL A 126 -22.05 -11.78 38.72
N PRO A 127 -21.57 -13.02 38.91
CA PRO A 127 -21.73 -13.66 40.20
C PRO A 127 -20.66 -13.09 41.12
N VAL A 128 -21.11 -12.29 42.09
CA VAL A 128 -20.34 -11.96 43.29
C VAL A 128 -20.04 -13.29 43.99
N VAL A 129 -18.79 -13.76 43.92
CA VAL A 129 -18.33 -14.83 44.81
C VAL A 129 -17.73 -14.17 46.05
N VAL A 130 -18.53 -14.21 47.10
CA VAL A 130 -18.22 -13.76 48.46
C VAL A 130 -17.06 -14.58 49.01
N SER A 131 -16.08 -13.87 49.57
CA SER A 131 -14.99 -14.42 50.37
C SER A 131 -15.53 -15.14 51.61
N LYS A 132 -15.02 -16.33 51.90
CA LYS A 132 -14.93 -16.89 53.25
C LYS A 132 -13.63 -17.67 53.39
#